data_AF-A0A7C1UWT8-F1
#
_entry.id   AF-A0A7C1UWT8-F1
#
_cell.length_a   1.000
_cell.length_b   1.000
_cell.length_c   1.000
_cell.angle_alpha   90.00
_cell.angle_beta   90.00
_cell.angle_gamma   90.00
#
_symmetry.space_group_name_H-M   'P 1'
#
loop_
_entity.id
_entity.type
_entity.pdbx_description
1 polymer ?
#
loop_
_entity_poly.entity_id
_entity_poly.type
_entity_poly.pdbx_seq_one_letter_code
_entity_poly.pdbx_strand_id
1 'polypeptide(L)' 'LALHELARWLVESDLDLDTALNLDGGQSTGLYVSAGHPRIEVDSLVPVPSVIVVQRRE' A
#
# COMPACT_ATOMS: atom_id res chain seq x y z
N LEU A 1 -10.71 9.83 3.97
CA LEU A 1 -11.26 8.49 3.70
C LEU A 1 -11.39 7.77 5.02
N ALA A 2 -12.61 7.38 5.39
CA ALA A 2 -12.81 6.45 6.49
C ALA A 2 -12.45 5.02 6.04
N LEU A 3 -12.09 4.14 6.98
CA LEU A 3 -11.77 2.73 6.65
C LEU A 3 -12.94 2.01 5.97
N HIS A 4 -14.18 2.37 6.31
CA HIS A 4 -15.35 1.83 5.64
C HIS A 4 -15.44 2.23 4.16
N GLU A 5 -15.10 3.47 3.82
CA GLU A 5 -15.11 3.94 2.42
C GLU A 5 -14.02 3.22 1.61
N LEU A 6 -12.84 3.02 2.19
CA LEU A 6 -11.76 2.25 1.56
C LEU A 6 -12.17 0.78 1.36
N ALA A 7 -12.81 0.16 2.36
CA ALA A 7 -13.29 -1.22 2.25
C ALA A 7 -14.31 -1.37 1.11
N ARG A 8 -15.25 -0.43 0.99
CA ARG A 8 -16.21 -0.42 -0.13
C ARG A 8 -15.51 -0.28 -1.47
N TRP A 9 -14.56 0.65 -1.59
CA TRP A 9 -13.81 0.84 -2.82
C TRP A 9 -13.01 -0.42 -3.22
N LEU A 10 -12.39 -1.11 -2.25
CA LEU A 10 -11.67 -2.37 -2.51
C LEU A 10 -12.59 -3.48 -3.04
N VAL A 11 -13.80 -3.60 -2.49
CA VAL A 11 -14.81 -4.59 -2.95
C VAL A 11 -15.31 -4.27 -4.36
N GLU A 12 -15.42 -2.99 -4.71
CA GLU A 12 -15.90 -2.53 -6.02
C GLU A 12 -14.79 -2.49 -7.08
N SER A 13 -13.52 -2.73 -6.70
CA SER A 13 -12.37 -2.75 -7.60
C SER A 13 -12.24 -4.04 -8.41
N ASP A 14 -11.49 -4.01 -9.50
CA ASP A 14 -11.18 -5.18 -10.36
C ASP A 14 -9.97 -5.98 -9.85
N LEU A 15 -9.60 -5.81 -8.57
CA LEU A 15 -8.42 -6.44 -7.96
C LEU A 15 -8.64 -7.91 -7.52
N ASP A 16 -9.87 -8.42 -7.64
CA ASP A 16 -10.24 -9.81 -7.27
C ASP A 16 -9.80 -10.19 -5.84
N LEU A 17 -10.15 -9.34 -4.86
CA LEU A 17 -9.74 -9.48 -3.47
C LEU A 17 -10.81 -10.19 -2.63
N ASP A 18 -10.45 -11.32 -2.02
CA ASP A 18 -11.29 -12.00 -1.03
C ASP A 18 -11.12 -11.43 0.39
N THR A 19 -9.94 -10.89 0.69
CA THR A 19 -9.59 -10.41 2.04
C THR A 19 -8.57 -9.29 1.98
N ALA A 20 -8.79 -8.26 2.79
CA ALA A 20 -7.87 -7.14 2.96
C ALA A 20 -7.77 -6.73 4.44
N LEU A 21 -6.59 -6.27 4.84
CA LEU A 21 -6.32 -5.75 6.17
C LEU A 21 -5.70 -4.36 6.06
N ASN A 22 -6.26 -3.40 6.80
CA ASN A 22 -5.66 -2.08 6.91
C ASN A 22 -4.39 -2.12 7.78
N LEU A 23 -3.31 -1.52 7.30
CA LEU A 23 -2.04 -1.35 8.01
C LEU A 23 -1.94 0.05 8.63
N ASP A 24 -0.73 0.43 9.03
CA ASP A 24 -0.47 1.78 9.52
C ASP A 24 -0.69 2.84 8.42
N GLY A 25 -1.17 4.01 8.82
CA GLY A 25 -1.67 5.03 7.91
C GLY A 25 -1.30 6.46 8.31
N GLY A 26 -1.78 7.44 7.55
CA GLY A 26 -1.45 8.84 7.82
C GLY A 26 -0.01 9.14 7.46
N GLN A 27 0.75 9.75 8.39
CA GLN A 27 2.12 10.21 8.12
C GLN A 27 3.12 9.08 7.87
N SER A 28 2.79 7.85 8.26
CA SER A 28 3.63 6.67 8.05
C SER A 28 3.43 6.00 6.69
N THR A 29 2.45 6.44 5.89
CA THR A 29 2.19 5.87 4.57
C THR A 29 3.32 6.23 3.61
N GLY A 30 3.91 5.21 2.97
CA GLY A 30 4.88 5.37 1.90
C GLY A 30 4.76 4.26 0.85
N LEU A 31 5.26 4.51 -0.36
CA LEU A 31 5.27 3.58 -1.48
C LEU A 31 6.55 3.73 -2.28
N TYR A 32 7.22 2.61 -2.54
CA TYR A 32 8.41 2.56 -3.37
C TYR A 32 8.29 1.47 -4.43
N VAL A 33 8.30 1.85 -5.70
CA VAL A 33 8.27 0.91 -6.83
C VAL A 33 9.46 1.20 -7.76
N SER A 34 10.45 0.31 -7.71
CA SER A 34 11.62 0.32 -8.62
C SER A 34 11.50 -0.65 -9.79
N ALA A 35 10.41 -1.43 -9.85
CA ALA A 35 10.16 -2.37 -10.95
C ALA A 35 9.55 -1.62 -12.15
N GLY A 36 10.37 -1.35 -13.17
CA GLY A 36 9.93 -0.71 -14.42
C GLY A 36 10.03 0.82 -14.42
N HIS A 37 9.46 1.43 -15.46
CA HIS A 37 9.36 2.89 -15.62
C HIS A 37 7.89 3.29 -15.79
N PRO A 38 7.40 4.35 -15.13
CA PRO A 38 8.13 5.27 -14.23
C PRO A 38 8.36 4.70 -12.82
N ARG A 39 9.41 5.19 -12.15
CA ARG A 39 9.64 4.94 -10.72
C ARG A 39 8.55 5.66 -9.93
N ILE A 40 7.94 4.96 -8.98
CA ILE A 40 6.94 5.55 -8.06
C ILE A 40 7.59 5.67 -6.69
N GLU A 41 7.57 6.88 -6.15
CA GLU A 41 8.10 7.22 -4.84
C GLU A 41 7.11 8.10 -4.10
N VAL A 42 6.66 7.62 -2.95
CA VAL A 42 5.89 8.37 -1.96
C VAL A 42 6.58 8.13 -0.63
N ASP A 43 7.26 9.15 -0.13
CA ASP A 43 7.99 9.05 1.13
C ASP A 43 7.05 9.11 2.32
N SER A 44 7.32 8.27 3.32
CA SER A 44 6.75 8.43 4.66
C SER A 44 7.28 9.72 5.29
N LEU A 45 6.42 10.44 6.00
CA LEU A 45 6.77 11.68 6.69
C LEU A 45 7.33 11.43 8.10
N VAL A 46 7.22 10.20 8.60
CA VAL A 46 7.81 9.75 9.87
C VAL A 46 8.59 8.44 9.70
N PRO A 47 9.59 8.16 10.54
CA PRO A 47 10.23 6.85 10.58
C PRO A 47 9.20 5.75 10.89
N VAL A 48 9.26 4.64 10.16
CA VAL A 48 8.41 3.47 10.37
C VAL A 48 9.21 2.28 10.90
N PRO A 49 8.68 1.48 11.83
CA PRO A 49 9.42 0.39 12.44
C PRO A 49 9.56 -0.84 11.52
N SER A 50 8.72 -0.97 10.49
CA SER A 50 8.69 -2.12 9.60
C SER A 50 8.05 -1.75 8.26
N VAL A 51 8.41 -2.48 7.21
CA VAL A 51 7.89 -2.33 5.84
C VAL A 51 7.54 -3.69 5.24
N ILE A 52 6.61 -3.73 4.29
CA ILE A 52 6.33 -4.91 3.47
C ILE A 52 7.08 -4.75 2.16
N VAL A 53 7.89 -5.76 1.80
CA VAL A 53 8.68 -5.77 0.55
C VAL A 53 8.23 -6.95 -0.31
N VAL A 54 7.95 -6.65 -1.58
CA VAL A 54 7.76 -7.67 -2.62
C VAL A 54 9.00 -7.65 -3.50
N GLN A 55 9.67 -8.79 -3.61
CA GLN A 55 10.87 -8.96 -4.42
C GLN A 55 10.84 -10.30 -5.14
N ARG A 56 11.67 -10.45 -6.17
CA ARG A 56 11.83 -11.73 -6.86
C ARG A 56 12.32 -12.78 -5.86
N ARG A 57 11.71 -13.96 -5.90
CA ARG A 57 12.23 -15.14 -5.18
C ARG A 57 13.51 -15.59 -5.87
N GLU A 58 14.60 -15.68 -5.12
CA GLU A 58 15.86 -16.28 -5.57
C GLU A 58 15.75 -17.81 -5.66
#